data_AF-A0A9D7EXV3-F1
#
_entry.id   AF-A0A9D7EXV3-F1
#
_cell.length_a   1.000
_cell.length_b   1.000
_cell.length_c   1.000
_cell.angle_alpha   90.00
_cell.angle_beta   90.00
_cell.angle_gamma   90.00
#
_symmetry.space_group_name_H-M   'P 1'
#
loop_
_entity.id
_entity.type
_entity.pdbx_description
1 polymer ?
#
loop_
_entity_poly.entity_id
_entity_poly.type
_entity_poly.pdbx_seq_one_letter_code
_entity_poly.pdbx_strand_id
1 'polypeptide(L)' 'MQLMMYLGNDLIESVPVNDQDLRVPGYLGKFKRSLKEKYRSLIRTAEEPIEFLVCNPTMQPEIPLPEDNKPHPTCE' A
#
# COMPACT_ATOMS: atom_id res chain seq x y z
N MET A 1 -8.81 0.53 5.69
CA MET A 1 -7.51 0.95 5.15
C MET A 1 -6.40 0.16 5.83
N GLN A 2 -5.20 0.10 5.25
CA GLN A 2 -4.03 -0.55 5.87
C GLN A 2 -2.82 0.37 5.77
N LEU A 3 -2.03 0.44 6.85
CA LEU A 3 -0.70 1.03 6.87
C LEU A 3 0.31 -0.08 6.65
N MET A 4 1.01 -0.03 5.53
CA MET A 4 2.05 -0.98 5.12
C MET A 4 3.42 -0.35 5.33
N MET A 5 4.33 -1.09 5.94
CA MET A 5 5.72 -0.72 6.14
C MET A 5 6.60 -1.54 5.20
N TYR A 6 7.38 -0.86 4.39
CA TYR A 6 8.32 -1.46 3.45
C TYR A 6 9.76 -1.16 3.85
N LEU A 7 10.66 -2.05 3.47
CA LEU A 7 12.10 -1.83 3.47
C LEU A 7 12.57 -2.16 2.06
N GLY A 8 12.92 -1.13 1.28
CA GLY A 8 13.08 -1.28 -0.16
C GLY A 8 11.78 -1.79 -0.80
N ASN A 9 11.87 -2.92 -1.50
CA ASN A 9 10.73 -3.56 -2.17
C ASN A 9 10.01 -4.61 -1.30
N ASP A 10 10.52 -4.88 -0.11
CA ASP A 10 9.99 -5.93 0.76
C ASP A 10 8.95 -5.37 1.73
N LEU A 11 7.76 -6.00 1.74
CA LEU A 11 6.73 -5.71 2.73
C LEU A 11 7.12 -6.32 4.08
N ILE A 12 7.35 -5.48 5.08
CA ILE A 12 7.73 -5.91 6.43
C ILE A 12 6.50 -6.19 7.31
N GLU A 13 5.56 -5.25 7.36
CA GLU A 13 4.33 -5.42 8.13
C GLU A 13 3.18 -4.60 7.55
N SER A 14 1.95 -5.11 7.70
CA SER A 14 0.72 -4.39 7.42
C SER A 14 -0.13 -4.29 8.69
N VAL A 15 -0.62 -3.09 8.98
CA VAL A 15 -1.45 -2.81 10.16
C VAL A 15 -2.80 -2.25 9.70
N PRO A 16 -3.94 -2.80 10.15
CA PRO A 16 -5.23 -2.23 9.84
C PRO A 16 -5.36 -0.83 10.47
N VAL A 17 -5.82 0.13 9.68
CA VAL A 17 -6.07 1.50 10.14
C VAL A 17 -7.49 1.93 9.80
N ASN A 18 -8.08 2.71 10.69
CA ASN A 18 -9.42 3.25 10.50
C ASN A 18 -9.36 4.47 9.58
N ASP A 19 -10.18 4.46 8.54
CA ASP A 19 -10.25 5.52 7.53
C ASP A 19 -10.71 6.85 8.13
N GLN A 20 -11.68 6.79 9.06
CA GLN A 20 -12.22 7.98 9.72
C GLN A 20 -11.15 8.72 10.54
N ASP A 21 -10.21 7.97 11.12
CA ASP A 21 -9.16 8.49 11.99
C ASP A 21 -7.91 8.95 11.21
N LEU A 22 -7.81 8.68 9.90
CA LEU A 22 -6.67 9.11 9.07
C LEU A 22 -6.53 10.64 9.04
N ARG A 23 -7.65 11.37 9.16
CA ARG A 23 -7.68 12.84 9.20
C ARG A 23 -7.23 13.41 10.54
N VAL A 24 -7.20 12.58 11.59
CA VAL A 24 -6.83 13.01 12.93
C VAL A 24 -5.30 13.17 13.01
N PRO A 25 -4.79 14.37 13.29
CA PRO A 25 -3.36 14.59 13.38
C PRO A 25 -2.75 13.69 14.45
N GLY A 26 -1.63 13.04 14.10
CA GLY A 26 -0.91 12.15 15.01
C GLY A 26 -1.43 10.71 15.07
N TYR A 27 -2.60 10.38 14.51
CA TYR A 27 -3.11 9.00 14.48
C TYR A 27 -2.12 8.05 13.80
N LEU A 28 -1.82 8.27 12.52
CA LEU A 28 -0.80 7.51 11.79
C LEU A 28 0.59 7.61 12.43
N GLY A 29 0.91 8.75 13.04
CA GLY A 29 2.19 8.98 13.70
C GLY A 29 2.44 7.98 14.84
N LYS A 30 1.40 7.62 15.61
CA LYS A 30 1.50 6.61 16.67
C LYS A 30 1.90 5.25 16.10
N PHE A 31 1.19 4.78 15.05
CA PHE A 31 1.50 3.51 14.39
C PHE A 31 2.91 3.50 13.79
N LYS A 32 3.31 4.56 13.07
CA LYS A 32 4.65 4.67 12.50
C LYS A 32 5.74 4.60 13.56
N ARG A 33 5.55 5.26 14.72
CA ARG A 33 6.51 5.18 15.83
C ARG A 33 6.58 3.78 16.44
N SER A 34 5.42 3.15 16.69
CA SER A 34 5.35 1.79 17.20
C SER A 34 6.03 0.78 16.26
N LEU A 35 5.81 0.89 14.95
CA LEU A 35 6.47 0.05 13.95
C LEU A 35 7.99 0.28 13.90
N LYS A 36 8.43 1.54 13.96
CA LYS A 36 9.86 1.86 14.02
C LYS A 36 10.55 1.31 15.27
N GLU A 37 9.89 1.34 16.43
CA GLU A 37 10.46 0.78 17.65
C GLU A 37 10.48 -0.76 17.59
N LYS A 38 9.40 -1.38 17.09
CA LYS A 38 9.29 -2.84 16.92
C LYS A 38 10.40 -3.40 16.01
N TYR A 39 10.69 -2.73 14.91
CA TYR A 39 11.72 -3.14 13.94
C TYR A 39 13.03 -2.36 14.08
N ARG A 40 13.28 -1.71 15.22
CA ARG A 40 14.43 -0.82 15.41
C ARG A 40 15.77 -1.48 15.08
N SER A 41 15.94 -2.75 15.45
CA SER A 41 17.15 -3.52 15.15
C SER A 41 17.33 -3.73 13.66
N LEU A 42 16.26 -4.12 12.95
CA LEU A 42 16.25 -4.34 11.51
C LEU A 42 16.55 -3.05 10.75
N ILE A 43 15.91 -1.94 11.14
CA ILE A 43 16.10 -0.63 10.51
C ILE A 43 17.54 -0.12 10.67
N ARG A 44 18.18 -0.41 11.80
CA ARG A 44 19.57 0.02 12.06
C ARG A 44 20.59 -0.71 11.20
N THR A 45 20.29 -1.95 10.80
CA THR A 45 21.19 -2.77 9.98
C THR A 45 20.87 -2.65 8.50
N ALA A 46 19.71 -2.11 8.14
CA ALA A 46 19.31 -1.96 6.76
C ALA A 46 20.01 -0.77 6.10
N GLU A 47 20.43 -0.97 4.86
CA GLU A 47 21.01 0.09 4.02
C GLU A 47 19.92 0.98 3.39
N GLU A 48 18.74 0.39 3.16
CA GLU A 48 17.62 1.06 2.53
C GLU A 48 16.73 1.81 3.54
N PRO A 49 16.13 2.94 3.12
CA PRO A 49 15.17 3.64 3.95
C PRO A 49 13.87 2.86 4.08
N ILE A 50 13.22 3.01 5.24
CA ILE A 50 11.86 2.48 5.43
C ILE A 50 10.83 3.39 4.80
N GLU A 51 9.87 2.77 4.12
CA GLU A 51 8.76 3.45 3.48
C GLU A 51 7.44 3.06 4.15
N PHE A 52 6.48 3.98 4.14
CA PHE A 52 5.15 3.74 4.67
C PHE A 52 4.11 4.10 3.63
N LEU A 53 3.29 3.13 3.29
CA LEU A 53 2.21 3.28 2.32
C LEU A 53 0.87 3.04 3.01
N VAL A 54 -0.12 3.89 2.74
CA VAL A 54 -1.49 3.69 3.21
C VAL A 54 -2.33 3.27 2.00
N CYS A 55 -2.83 2.04 2.03
CA CYS A 55 -3.57 1.46 0.92
C CYS A 55 -4.96 0.99 1.34
N ASN A 56 -5.89 0.99 0.39
CA ASN A 56 -7.14 0.27 0.50
C ASN A 56 -6.98 -1.11 -0.17
N PRO A 57 -6.91 -2.21 0.59
CA PRO A 57 -6.72 -3.55 0.01
C PRO A 57 -7.89 -4.02 -0.85
N THR A 58 -9.05 -3.36 -0.79
CA THR A 58 -10.24 -3.71 -1.59
C THR A 58 -10.31 -2.97 -2.92
N MET A 59 -9.41 -2.01 -3.19
CA MET A 59 -9.32 -1.43 -4.53
C MET A 59 -8.67 -2.44 -5.48
N GLN A 60 -9.50 -3.20 -6.18
CA GLN A 60 -9.06 -3.96 -7.33
C GLN A 60 -8.74 -2.97 -8.46
N PRO A 61 -7.54 -3.01 -9.07
CA PRO A 61 -7.30 -2.26 -10.28
C PRO A 61 -8.28 -2.77 -11.34
N GLU A 62 -9.01 -1.85 -11.98
CA GLU A 62 -9.76 -2.17 -13.20
C GLU A 62 -8.72 -2.54 -14.26
N ILE A 63 -8.46 -3.83 -14.43
CA ILE A 63 -7.68 -4.33 -15.57
C ILE A 63 -8.53 -3.97 -16.80
N PRO A 64 -8.04 -3.14 -17.73
CA PRO A 64 -8.76 -2.87 -18.96
C PRO A 64 -9.08 -4.22 -19.61
N LEU A 65 -10.37 -4.53 -19.74
CA LEU A 65 -10.79 -5.73 -20.45
C LEU A 65 -10.19 -5.63 -21.86
N PRO A 66 -9.53 -6.68 -22.37
CA PRO A 66 -9.08 -6.68 -23.75
C PRO A 66 -10.29 -6.38 -24.63
N GLU A 67 -10.20 -5.31 -25.44
CA GLU A 67 -11.27 -4.94 -26.37
C GLU A 67 -11.56 -6.14 -27.26
N ASP A 68 -12.73 -6.74 -27.04
CA ASP A 68 -13.27 -7.83 -27.84
C ASP A 68 -13.26 -7.39 -29.32
N ASN A 69 -12.70 -8.25 -30.18
CA ASN A 69 -12.59 -8.05 -31.62
C ASN A 69 -13.97 -7.67 -32.19
N LYS A 70 -14.21 -6.37 -32.44
CA LYS A 70 -15.39 -5.94 -33.21
C LYS A 70 -15.34 -6.67 -34.57
N PRO A 71 -16.41 -7.37 -34.98
CA PRO A 71 -16.44 -8.00 -36.29
C PRO A 71 -16.30 -6.91 -37.35
N HIS A 72 -15.34 -7.11 -38.24
CA HIS A 72 -15.12 -6.32 -39.43
C HIS A 72 -16.45 -6.22 -40.20
N PRO A 73 -16.95 -5.03 -40.60
CA PRO A 73 -18.10 -4.97 -41.48
C PRO A 73 -17.71 -5.58 -42.82
N THR A 74 -18.38 -6.67 -43.20
CA THR A 74 -18.35 -7.22 -44.57
C THR A 74 -18.92 -6.16 -45.50
N CYS A 75 -18.11 -5.71 -46.46
CA CYS A 75 -18.58 -4.93 -47.60
C CYS A 75 -19.36 -5.84 -48.55
N GLU A 76 -20.50 -5.33 -49.03
CA GLU A 76 -21.38 -5.91 -50.07
C GLU A 76 -20.69 -6.09 -51.42
#